data_AF-A0A970GCR8-F1
#
_entry.id   AF-A0A970GCR8-F1
#
_cell.length_a   1.000
_cell.length_b   1.000
_cell.length_c   1.000
_cell.angle_alpha   90.00
_cell.angle_beta   90.00
_cell.angle_gamma   90.00
#
_symmetry.space_group_name_H-M   'P 1'
#
loop_
_entity.id
_entity.type
_entity.pdbx_description
1 polymer ?
#
loop_
_entity_poly.entity_id
_entity_poly.type
_entity_poly.pdbx_seq_one_letter_code
_entity_poly.pdbx_strand_id
1 'polypeptide(L)'
;MSGSIQRVNKVKLQFSNPRKIDEVFASYYLMLQYLQMSTQDPSAGAKVWLRWSWLYYDVQDEEMYIYASQQAYDMFKDAYYNSRRSTTVEQEQRLSLLLGELSLRLGNRDFCIIPKAENIGVLVAQKKDFTPHFVELISD
;
A
#
# COMPACT_ATOMS: atom_id res chain seq x y z
N MET A 1 -41.73 -25.74 3.02
CA MET A 1 -41.28 -24.43 2.53
C MET A 1 -39.79 -24.54 2.22
N SER A 2 -39.43 -24.74 0.95
CA SER A 2 -38.02 -24.81 0.53
C SER A 2 -37.65 -23.45 -0.08
N GLY A 3 -36.85 -22.67 0.64
CA GLY A 3 -36.36 -21.38 0.18
C GLY A 3 -35.31 -21.60 -0.90
N SER A 4 -35.61 -21.18 -2.13
CA SER A 4 -34.67 -21.16 -3.23
C SER A 4 -33.58 -20.11 -2.96
N ILE A 5 -32.35 -20.59 -2.71
CA ILE A 5 -31.15 -19.74 -2.65
C ILE A 5 -30.93 -19.16 -4.05
N GLN A 6 -31.18 -17.86 -4.22
CA GLN A 6 -30.83 -17.15 -5.46
C GLN A 6 -29.32 -17.16 -5.61
N ARG A 7 -28.81 -17.71 -6.72
CA ARG A 7 -27.40 -17.63 -7.09
C ARG A 7 -27.04 -16.16 -7.30
N VAL A 8 -26.05 -15.67 -6.56
CA VAL A 8 -25.45 -14.36 -6.81
C VAL A 8 -24.90 -14.38 -8.23
N ASN A 9 -25.47 -13.56 -9.12
CA ASN A 9 -24.97 -13.42 -10.48
C ASN A 9 -23.51 -12.94 -10.41
N LYS A 10 -22.60 -13.73 -10.98
CA LYS A 10 -21.17 -13.42 -11.01
C LYS A 10 -20.98 -12.22 -11.93
N VAL A 11 -20.81 -11.02 -11.35
CA VAL A 11 -20.52 -9.80 -12.10
C VAL A 11 -19.17 -9.99 -12.78
N LYS A 12 -19.15 -10.01 -14.11
CA LYS A 12 -17.91 -10.02 -14.90
C LYS A 12 -17.56 -8.59 -15.27
N LEU A 13 -16.49 -8.06 -14.67
CA LEU A 13 -15.90 -6.82 -15.13
C LEU A 13 -15.23 -7.08 -16.48
N GLN A 14 -15.70 -6.41 -17.53
CA GLN A 14 -15.08 -6.46 -18.85
C GLN A 14 -14.15 -5.26 -18.99
N PHE A 15 -12.85 -5.51 -19.03
CA PHE A 15 -11.82 -4.49 -19.25
C PHE A 15 -11.29 -4.58 -20.67
N SER A 16 -10.82 -3.47 -21.23
CA SER A 16 -10.18 -3.46 -22.53
C SER A 16 -8.82 -4.16 -22.51
N ASN A 17 -8.35 -4.59 -23.69
CA ASN A 17 -7.00 -5.11 -23.87
C ASN A 17 -6.31 -4.39 -25.06
N PRO A 18 -5.27 -3.56 -24.84
CA PRO A 18 -4.67 -3.23 -23.55
C PRO A 18 -5.63 -2.45 -22.61
N ARG A 19 -5.41 -2.58 -21.30
CA ARG A 19 -6.25 -1.94 -20.28
C ARG A 19 -6.05 -0.42 -20.31
N LYS A 20 -7.14 0.33 -20.26
CA LYS A 20 -7.07 1.80 -20.14
C LYS A 20 -6.74 2.22 -18.72
N ILE A 21 -6.10 3.38 -18.57
CA ILE A 21 -5.73 3.92 -17.26
C ILE A 21 -6.94 4.06 -16.33
N ASP A 22 -8.08 4.54 -16.84
CA ASP A 22 -9.33 4.68 -16.07
C ASP A 22 -9.85 3.33 -15.55
N GLU A 23 -9.66 2.25 -16.31
CA GLU A 23 -10.05 0.91 -15.90
C GLU A 23 -9.14 0.36 -14.80
N VAL A 24 -7.85 0.75 -14.81
CA VAL A 24 -6.93 0.47 -13.72
C VAL A 24 -7.40 1.21 -12.47
N PHE A 25 -7.66 2.51 -12.55
CA PHE A 25 -8.20 3.29 -11.43
C PHE A 25 -9.50 2.70 -10.88
N ALA A 26 -10.45 2.34 -11.75
CA ALA A 26 -11.71 1.71 -11.35
C ALA A 26 -11.48 0.43 -10.54
N SER A 27 -10.50 -0.40 -10.93
CA SER A 27 -10.17 -1.60 -10.17
C SER A 27 -9.58 -1.31 -8.78
N TYR A 28 -8.75 -0.27 -8.64
CA TYR A 28 -8.24 0.17 -7.33
C TYR A 28 -9.35 0.73 -6.43
N TYR A 29 -10.29 1.50 -6.98
CA TYR A 29 -11.46 1.98 -6.24
C TYR A 29 -12.30 0.82 -5.68
N LEU A 30 -12.60 -0.18 -6.52
CA LEU A 30 -13.34 -1.37 -6.09
C LEU A 30 -12.58 -2.16 -5.02
N MET A 31 -11.25 -2.28 -5.14
CA MET A 31 -10.41 -2.94 -4.16
C MET A 31 -10.47 -2.24 -2.79
N LEU A 32 -10.39 -0.91 -2.77
CA LEU A 32 -10.47 -0.13 -1.54
C LEU A 32 -11.85 -0.24 -0.87
N GLN A 33 -12.92 -0.18 -1.65
CA GLN A 33 -14.28 -0.40 -1.14
C GLN A 33 -14.44 -1.80 -0.54
N TYR A 34 -13.92 -2.82 -1.22
CA TYR A 34 -13.92 -4.18 -0.70
C TYR A 34 -13.12 -4.32 0.60
N LEU A 35 -11.94 -3.70 0.70
CA LEU A 35 -11.11 -3.74 1.91
C LEU A 35 -11.75 -3.00 3.09
N GLN A 36 -12.45 -1.90 2.83
CA GLN A 36 -13.25 -1.20 3.84
C GLN A 36 -14.39 -2.08 4.38
N MET A 37 -14.95 -2.97 3.55
CA MET A 37 -16.04 -3.87 3.94
C MET A 37 -15.56 -5.20 4.57
N SER A 38 -14.35 -5.67 4.23
CA SER A 38 -13.84 -7.01 4.61
C SER A 38 -12.92 -7.02 5.83
N THR A 39 -12.70 -5.87 6.45
CA THR A 39 -11.87 -5.58 7.64
C THR A 39 -11.28 -6.77 8.38
N GLN A 40 -10.03 -7.15 8.09
CA GLN A 40 -9.17 -7.86 9.04
C GLN A 40 -7.70 -7.43 9.03
N ASP A 41 -7.23 -6.70 8.01
CA ASP A 41 -5.81 -6.36 7.91
C ASP A 41 -5.56 -4.93 7.36
N PRO A 42 -5.18 -3.98 8.23
CA PRO A 42 -4.76 -2.63 7.81
C PRO A 42 -3.60 -2.63 6.81
N SER A 43 -2.71 -3.62 6.86
CA SER A 43 -1.56 -3.71 5.95
C SER A 43 -1.95 -4.02 4.51
N ALA A 44 -3.06 -4.73 4.29
CA ALA A 44 -3.59 -4.97 2.94
C ALA A 44 -4.10 -3.66 2.31
N GLY A 45 -4.81 -2.84 3.09
CA GLY A 45 -5.21 -1.49 2.68
C GLY A 45 -4.01 -0.59 2.39
N ALA A 46 -3.02 -0.60 3.29
CA ALA A 46 -1.80 0.19 3.13
C ALA A 46 -1.06 -0.14 1.82
N LYS A 47 -0.94 -1.42 1.47
CA LYS A 47 -0.33 -1.87 0.20
C LYS A 47 -1.10 -1.36 -1.02
N VAL A 48 -2.43 -1.35 -0.98
CA VAL A 48 -3.27 -0.83 -2.07
C VAL A 48 -3.08 0.67 -2.23
N TRP A 49 -3.12 1.45 -1.14
CA TRP A 49 -2.86 2.89 -1.17
C TRP A 49 -1.46 3.23 -1.70
N LEU A 50 -0.44 2.45 -1.32
CA LEU A 50 0.92 2.65 -1.81
C LEU A 50 1.01 2.46 -3.33
N ARG A 51 0.49 1.34 -3.86
CA ARG A 51 0.46 1.10 -5.31
C ARG A 51 -0.37 2.16 -6.03
N TRP A 52 -1.44 2.60 -5.41
CA TRP A 52 -2.30 3.63 -5.99
C TRP A 52 -1.61 5.00 -6.06
N SER A 53 -0.77 5.34 -5.07
CA SER A 53 0.05 6.56 -5.12
C SER A 53 0.96 6.57 -6.36
N TRP A 54 1.61 5.46 -6.68
CA TRP A 54 2.47 5.39 -7.86
C TRP A 54 1.69 5.52 -9.16
N LEU A 55 0.47 5.01 -9.21
CA LEU A 55 -0.39 5.22 -10.37
C LEU A 55 -0.69 6.71 -10.58
N TYR A 56 -0.90 7.46 -9.49
CA TYR A 56 -1.06 8.92 -9.55
C TYR A 56 0.22 9.63 -9.97
N TYR A 57 1.38 9.17 -9.50
CA TYR A 57 2.69 9.66 -9.95
C TYR A 57 2.89 9.46 -11.46
N ASP A 58 2.55 8.28 -11.99
CA ASP A 58 2.67 7.95 -13.40
C ASP A 58 1.80 8.84 -14.30
N VAL A 59 0.62 9.23 -13.82
CA VAL A 59 -0.27 10.19 -14.52
C VAL A 59 0.01 11.66 -14.17
N GLN A 60 1.08 11.93 -13.41
CA GLN A 60 1.54 13.27 -13.00
C GLN A 60 0.53 14.06 -12.14
N ASP A 61 -0.33 13.35 -11.41
CA ASP A 61 -1.25 13.94 -10.42
C ASP A 61 -0.54 13.99 -9.06
N GLU A 62 0.18 15.07 -8.81
CA GLU A 62 1.00 15.24 -7.61
C GLU A 62 0.16 15.35 -6.33
N GLU A 63 -1.01 15.99 -6.40
CA GLU A 63 -1.90 16.15 -5.25
C GLU A 63 -2.40 14.79 -4.77
N MET A 64 -2.90 13.97 -5.69
CA MET A 64 -3.38 12.63 -5.36
C MET A 64 -2.25 11.67 -5.03
N TYR A 65 -1.06 11.84 -5.62
CA TYR A 65 0.14 11.10 -5.24
C TYR A 65 0.49 11.31 -3.76
N ILE A 66 0.53 12.56 -3.31
CA ILE A 66 0.81 12.91 -1.91
C ILE A 66 -0.30 12.40 -1.00
N TYR A 67 -1.57 12.61 -1.36
CA TYR A 67 -2.71 12.13 -0.59
C TYR A 67 -2.69 10.61 -0.40
N ALA A 68 -2.52 9.84 -1.49
CA ALA A 68 -2.47 8.39 -1.43
C ALA A 68 -1.23 7.89 -0.66
N SER A 69 -0.10 8.58 -0.79
CA SER A 69 1.11 8.28 0.00
C SER A 69 0.89 8.49 1.50
N GLN A 70 0.15 9.54 1.89
CA GLN A 70 -0.21 9.81 3.28
C GLN A 70 -1.14 8.74 3.84
N GLN A 71 -2.16 8.33 3.07
CA GLN A 71 -3.05 7.24 3.49
C GLN A 71 -2.29 5.91 3.68
N ALA A 72 -1.37 5.60 2.76
CA ALA A 72 -0.51 4.43 2.91
C ALA A 72 0.35 4.51 4.18
N TYR A 73 0.97 5.67 4.43
CA TYR A 73 1.79 5.92 5.60
C TYR A 73 1.02 5.71 6.91
N ASP A 74 -0.17 6.31 7.04
CA ASP A 74 -0.97 6.21 8.25
C ASP A 74 -1.43 4.77 8.53
N MET A 75 -1.82 4.03 7.48
CA MET A 75 -2.21 2.62 7.64
C MET A 75 -1.02 1.70 7.94
N PHE A 76 0.16 1.94 7.35
CA PHE A 76 1.38 1.20 7.70
C PHE A 76 1.84 1.51 9.11
N LYS A 77 1.71 2.76 9.56
CA LYS A 77 2.02 3.19 10.92
C LYS A 77 1.09 2.51 11.92
N ASP A 78 -0.21 2.49 11.63
CA ASP A 78 -1.20 1.78 12.44
C ASP A 78 -0.88 0.28 12.51
N ALA A 79 -0.57 -0.35 11.36
CA ALA A 79 -0.16 -1.74 11.31
C ALA A 79 1.13 -2.00 12.11
N TYR A 80 2.10 -1.09 12.10
CA TYR A 80 3.36 -1.24 12.84
C TYR A 80 3.17 -1.15 14.36
N TYR A 81 2.40 -0.17 14.84
CA TYR A 81 2.26 0.08 16.28
C TYR A 81 1.13 -0.72 16.94
N ASN A 82 0.04 -1.00 16.23
CA ASN A 82 -1.18 -1.56 16.80
C ASN A 82 -1.43 -3.03 16.42
N SER A 83 -0.65 -3.62 15.50
CA SER A 83 -0.82 -5.03 15.20
C SER A 83 -0.19 -5.90 16.29
N ARG A 84 -1.01 -6.78 16.89
CA ARG A 84 -0.55 -7.87 17.78
C ARG A 84 0.03 -9.03 16.97
N ARG A 85 0.89 -8.74 15.99
CA ARG A 85 1.44 -9.76 15.08
C ARG A 85 2.74 -10.33 15.63
N SER A 86 2.94 -11.63 15.43
CA SER A 86 4.28 -12.22 15.45
C SER A 86 4.95 -11.93 14.11
N THR A 87 5.28 -10.66 13.85
CA THR A 87 6.08 -10.28 12.69
C THR A 87 7.50 -10.82 12.88
N THR A 88 8.10 -11.34 11.81
CA THR A 88 9.52 -11.66 11.85
C THR A 88 10.34 -10.37 11.96
N VAL A 89 11.55 -10.47 12.52
CA VAL A 89 12.47 -9.31 12.60
C VAL A 89 12.68 -8.67 11.21
N GLU A 90 12.73 -9.50 10.17
CA GLU A 90 12.87 -9.05 8.79
C GLU A 90 11.64 -8.25 8.30
N GLN A 91 10.42 -8.70 8.61
CA GLN A 91 9.20 -7.98 8.25
C GLN A 91 9.10 -6.62 8.95
N GLU A 92 9.50 -6.55 10.22
CA GLU A 92 9.57 -5.27 10.95
C GLU A 92 10.62 -4.33 10.36
N GLN A 93 11.79 -4.85 9.98
CA GLN A 93 12.83 -4.06 9.32
C GLN A 93 12.34 -3.50 7.99
N ARG A 94 11.74 -4.33 7.12
CA ARG A 94 11.18 -3.88 5.85
C ARG A 94 10.10 -2.82 6.03
N LEU A 95 9.19 -3.00 6.99
CA LEU A 95 8.14 -2.03 7.29
C LEU A 95 8.72 -0.70 7.84
N SER A 96 9.77 -0.75 8.66
CA SER A 96 10.45 0.44 9.15
C SER A 96 11.13 1.25 8.05
N LEU A 97 11.75 0.57 7.07
CA LEU A 97 12.34 1.22 5.89
C LEU A 97 11.28 1.91 5.04
N LEU A 98 10.15 1.22 4.80
CA LEU A 98 9.03 1.76 4.03
C LEU A 98 8.44 3.01 4.70
N LEU A 99 8.24 2.97 6.02
CA LEU A 99 7.75 4.12 6.77
C LEU A 99 8.74 5.30 6.71
N GLY A 100 10.05 5.02 6.77
CA GLY A 100 11.09 6.02 6.59
C GLY A 100 11.03 6.67 5.20
N GLU A 101 10.94 5.87 4.13
CA GLU A 101 10.81 6.38 2.76
C GLU A 101 9.56 7.27 2.60
N LEU A 102 8.40 6.80 3.07
CA LEU A 102 7.16 7.56 3.00
C LEU A 102 7.22 8.86 3.82
N SER A 103 7.85 8.85 5.00
CA SER A 103 8.04 10.07 5.80
C SER A 103 8.89 11.12 5.07
N LEU A 104 9.95 10.69 4.39
CA LEU A 104 10.81 11.57 3.58
C LEU A 104 10.06 12.13 2.38
N ARG A 105 9.28 11.27 1.69
CA ARG A 105 8.45 11.63 0.54
C ARG A 105 7.41 12.70 0.90
N LEU A 106 6.80 12.60 2.07
CA LEU A 106 5.75 13.51 2.55
C LEU A 106 6.30 14.82 3.13
N GLY A 107 7.63 15.01 3.17
CA GLY A 107 8.25 16.20 3.75
C GLY A 107 8.14 16.30 5.27
N ASN A 108 7.57 15.28 5.93
CA ASN A 108 7.47 15.17 7.38
C ASN A 108 8.82 14.79 7.99
N ARG A 109 9.73 15.77 8.07
CA ARG A 109 11.07 15.60 8.69
C ARG A 109 11.01 15.28 10.19
N ASP A 110 9.90 15.62 10.83
CA ASP A 110 9.72 15.50 12.29
C ASP A 110 9.44 14.07 12.76
N PHE A 111 9.05 13.19 11.84
CA PHE A 111 8.75 11.77 12.13
C PHE A 111 9.62 10.85 11.27
N CYS A 112 10.91 11.20 11.16
CA CYS A 112 11.91 10.24 10.73
C CYS A 112 11.98 9.17 11.81
N ILE A 113 11.22 8.08 11.63
CA ILE A 113 11.32 6.91 12.50
C ILE A 113 12.74 6.40 12.27
N ILE A 114 13.66 6.77 13.16
CA ILE A 114 15.03 6.28 13.10
C ILE A 114 14.89 4.76 13.26
N PRO A 115 15.11 3.95 12.20
CA PRO A 115 15.15 2.51 12.40
C PRO A 115 16.24 2.27 13.43
N LYS A 116 16.00 1.37 14.41
CA LYS A 116 16.98 1.01 15.45
C LYS A 116 18.39 1.02 14.85
N ALA A 117 19.28 1.79 15.48
CA ALA A 117 20.51 2.36 14.92
C ALA A 117 21.49 1.37 14.23
N GLU A 118 21.24 0.06 14.29
CA GLU A 118 21.98 -0.98 13.57
C GLU A 118 21.72 -1.01 12.06
N ASN A 119 20.64 -0.41 11.54
CA ASN A 119 20.27 -0.50 10.11
C ASN A 119 20.55 0.76 9.27
N ILE A 120 21.17 1.79 9.84
CA ILE A 120 21.48 3.05 9.14
C ILE A 120 22.46 2.83 7.96
N GLY A 121 23.32 1.80 8.04
CA GLY A 121 24.24 1.44 6.97
C GLY A 121 23.56 0.92 5.68
N VAL A 122 22.36 0.35 5.78
CA VAL A 122 21.62 -0.19 4.63
C VAL A 122 20.90 0.92 3.85
N LEU A 123 20.44 1.96 4.54
CA LEU A 123 19.67 3.09 4.00
C LEU A 123 20.43 3.92 2.95
N VAL A 124 21.75 4.06 3.11
CA VAL A 124 22.56 4.87 2.17
C VAL A 124 22.85 4.11 0.87
N ALA A 125 22.87 2.77 0.91
CA ALA A 125 23.21 1.94 -0.24
C ALA A 125 22.03 1.72 -1.21
N GLN A 126 20.79 1.76 -0.73
CA GLN A 126 19.61 1.37 -1.53
C GLN A 126 18.89 2.53 -2.24
N LYS A 127 19.32 3.79 -2.04
CA LYS A 127 18.69 5.00 -2.60
C LYS A 127 18.58 5.01 -4.15
N LYS A 128 19.32 4.15 -4.85
CA LYS A 128 19.29 4.04 -6.32
C LYS A 128 18.22 3.10 -6.89
N ASP A 129 17.61 2.23 -6.08
CA ASP A 129 16.81 1.10 -6.60
C ASP A 129 15.34 1.10 -6.11
N PHE A 130 14.88 2.16 -5.44
CA PHE A 130 13.48 2.33 -5.03
C PHE A 130 12.57 2.62 -6.24
N THR A 131 12.40 1.60 -7.07
CA THR A 131 11.49 1.52 -8.21
C THR A 131 10.28 0.66 -7.82
N PRO A 132 9.21 0.60 -8.64
CA PRO A 132 8.03 -0.26 -8.42
C PRO A 132 8.31 -1.72 -8.01
N HIS A 133 9.52 -2.22 -8.28
CA HIS A 133 10.02 -3.53 -7.85
C HIS A 133 10.14 -3.69 -6.32
N PHE A 134 10.31 -2.60 -5.57
CA PHE A 134 10.42 -2.67 -4.11
C PHE A 134 9.13 -3.16 -3.44
N VAL A 135 7.95 -2.90 -4.03
CA VAL A 135 6.67 -3.41 -3.48
C VAL A 135 6.44 -4.89 -3.76
N GLU A 136 7.06 -5.45 -4.80
CA GLU A 136 7.05 -6.91 -5.00
C GLU A 136 7.81 -7.62 -3.87
N LEU A 137 8.85 -6.99 -3.28
CA LEU A 137 9.59 -7.50 -2.12
C LEU A 137 8.84 -7.39 -0.77
N ILE A 138 7.70 -6.68 -0.72
CA ILE A 138 6.83 -6.56 0.47
C ILE A 138 5.62 -7.52 0.33
N SER A 139 5.55 -8.28 -0.75
CA SER A 139 4.37 -9.03 -1.14
C SER A 139 4.39 -10.53 -0.79
N ASP A 140 5.42 -11.00 -0.09
CA ASP A 140 5.48 -12.32 0.55
C ASP A 140 5.58 -12.21 2.08
#